data_AF-R9K3Y9-F1
#
_entry.id   AF-R9K3Y9-F1
#
_cell.length_a   1.000
_cell.length_b   1.000
_cell.length_c   1.000
_cell.angle_alpha   90.00
_cell.angle_beta   90.00
_cell.angle_gamma   90.00
#
_symmetry.space_group_name_H-M   'P 1'
#
loop_
_entity.id
_entity.type
_entity.pdbx_description
1 polymer ?
#
loop_
_entity_poly.entity_id
_entity_poly.type
_entity_poly.pdbx_seq_one_letter_code
_entity_poly.pdbx_strand_id
1 'polypeptide(L)'
;MELNEMEKRLIFQTEGYGKLDVTYELRMCLPYIPDPVRRKTAAGLVRKLDAMPEKDCLALIQDIRKNYRIPAGPKTMGELLAEARQKSGAEKLKGHDIMALELFDPEVKHMIGSEA
;
A
#
# COMPACT_ATOMS: atom_id res chain seq x y z
N MET A 1 13.94 11.00 -2.57
CA MET A 1 12.77 11.78 -3.02
C MET A 1 11.93 12.07 -1.80
N GLU A 2 11.38 13.29 -1.66
CA GLU A 2 10.50 13.62 -0.53
C GLU A 2 9.03 13.49 -0.92
N LEU A 3 8.24 12.88 -0.03
CA LEU A 3 6.80 12.77 -0.15
C LEU A 3 6.12 13.83 0.70
N ASN A 4 5.07 14.45 0.16
CA ASN A 4 4.24 15.37 0.93
C ASN A 4 3.31 14.59 1.89
N GLU A 5 2.68 15.29 2.83
CA GLU A 5 1.81 14.65 3.83
C GLU A 5 0.63 13.91 3.22
N MET A 6 0.01 14.43 2.16
CA MET A 6 -1.09 13.74 1.49
C MET A 6 -0.60 12.45 0.80
N GLU A 7 0.59 12.47 0.21
CA GLU A 7 1.21 11.29 -0.39
C GLU A 7 1.54 10.22 0.65
N LYS A 8 2.07 10.62 1.81
CA LYS A 8 2.30 9.70 2.94
C LYS A 8 0.99 9.10 3.44
N ARG A 9 -0.06 9.91 3.59
CA ARG A 9 -1.41 9.42 3.97
C ARG A 9 -1.96 8.41 2.98
N LEU A 10 -1.76 8.63 1.68
CA LEU A 10 -2.22 7.72 0.64
C LEU A 10 -1.47 6.37 0.73
N ILE A 11 -0.14 6.38 0.83
CA ILE A 11 0.64 5.14 1.00
C ILE A 11 0.29 4.43 2.31
N PHE A 12 0.08 5.18 3.39
CA PHE A 12 -0.26 4.58 4.69
C PHE A 12 -1.57 3.80 4.63
N GLN A 13 -2.53 4.26 3.84
CA GLN A 13 -3.84 3.61 3.66
C GLN A 13 -3.79 2.37 2.76
N THR A 14 -2.76 2.19 1.93
CA THR A 14 -2.77 1.10 0.95
C THR A 14 -2.60 -0.28 1.56
N GLU A 15 -3.17 -1.26 0.87
CA GLU A 15 -3.10 -2.68 1.20
C GLU A 15 -1.97 -3.42 0.46
N GLY A 16 -1.54 -2.97 -0.72
CA GLY A 16 -0.50 -3.66 -1.49
C GLY A 16 0.84 -3.85 -0.76
N TYR A 17 1.53 -4.98 -0.88
CA TYR A 17 2.82 -5.20 -0.20
C TYR A 17 3.96 -4.49 -0.92
N GLY A 18 4.07 -4.72 -2.23
CA GLY A 18 5.15 -4.22 -3.08
C GLY A 18 4.79 -3.00 -3.92
N LYS A 19 5.75 -2.57 -4.75
CA LYS A 19 5.57 -1.44 -5.67
C LYS A 19 4.40 -1.68 -6.63
N LEU A 20 4.32 -2.86 -7.22
CA LEU A 20 3.28 -3.20 -8.20
C LEU A 20 1.89 -3.11 -7.55
N ASP A 21 1.70 -3.78 -6.41
CA ASP A 21 0.43 -3.78 -5.67
C ASP A 21 -0.01 -2.37 -5.27
N VAL A 22 0.88 -1.58 -4.67
CA VAL A 22 0.56 -0.22 -4.19
C VAL A 22 0.23 0.69 -5.37
N THR A 23 0.99 0.63 -6.46
CA THR A 23 0.69 1.46 -7.63
C THR A 23 -0.57 1.02 -8.35
N TYR A 24 -0.86 -0.28 -8.41
CA TYR A 24 -2.09 -0.83 -8.95
C TYR A 24 -3.31 -0.38 -8.15
N GLU A 25 -3.28 -0.55 -6.82
CA GLU A 25 -4.34 -0.13 -5.91
C GLU A 25 -4.62 1.37 -6.04
N LEU A 26 -3.57 2.21 -6.02
CA LEU A 26 -3.72 3.65 -6.19
C LEU A 26 -4.35 4.01 -7.54
N ARG A 27 -3.96 3.34 -8.65
CA ARG A 27 -4.56 3.55 -9.98
C ARG A 27 -6.03 3.15 -10.00
N MET A 28 -6.37 2.01 -9.40
CA MET A 28 -7.76 1.53 -9.29
C MET A 28 -8.65 2.51 -8.53
N CYS A 29 -8.11 3.20 -7.51
CA CYS A 29 -8.85 4.20 -6.77
C CYS A 29 -9.04 5.53 -7.51
N LEU A 30 -8.19 5.89 -8.49
CA LEU A 30 -8.20 7.23 -9.12
C LEU A 30 -9.58 7.68 -9.65
N PRO A 31 -10.37 6.85 -10.37
CA PRO A 31 -11.66 7.25 -10.89
C PRO A 31 -12.69 7.57 -9.79
N TYR A 32 -12.50 6.99 -8.60
CA TYR A 32 -13.44 7.06 -7.48
C TYR A 32 -13.08 8.16 -6.46
N ILE A 33 -11.96 8.86 -6.62
CA ILE A 33 -11.60 9.98 -5.73
C ILE A 33 -12.40 11.21 -6.17
N PRO A 34 -13.38 11.69 -5.39
CA PRO A 34 -14.21 12.83 -5.80
C PRO A 34 -13.43 14.15 -5.83
N ASP A 35 -12.52 14.33 -4.86
CA ASP A 35 -11.73 15.55 -4.74
C ASP A 35 -10.64 15.63 -5.84
N PRO A 36 -10.66 16.66 -6.71
CA PRO A 36 -9.74 16.74 -7.84
C PRO A 36 -8.29 16.98 -7.43
N VAL A 37 -8.04 17.66 -6.31
CA VAL A 37 -6.69 17.93 -5.80
C VAL A 37 -6.07 16.64 -5.26
N ARG A 38 -6.83 15.87 -4.48
CA ARG A 38 -6.45 14.56 -3.97
C ARG A 38 -6.25 13.57 -5.11
N ARG A 39 -7.12 13.59 -6.12
CA ARG A 39 -6.97 12.76 -7.33
C ARG A 39 -5.67 13.08 -8.08
N LYS A 40 -5.38 14.37 -8.30
CA LYS A 40 -4.12 14.81 -8.92
C LYS A 40 -2.90 14.42 -8.09
N THR A 41 -3.01 14.51 -6.76
CA THR A 41 -1.94 14.10 -5.84
C THR A 41 -1.70 12.60 -5.90
N ALA A 42 -2.75 11.77 -5.90
CA ALA A 42 -2.63 10.32 -6.07
C ALA A 42 -2.02 9.94 -7.43
N ALA A 43 -2.43 10.61 -8.52
CA ALA A 43 -1.84 10.37 -9.83
C ALA A 43 -0.35 10.77 -9.90
N GLY A 44 0.01 11.89 -9.25
CA GLY A 44 1.40 12.31 -9.10
C GLY A 44 2.23 11.32 -8.28
N LEU A 45 1.65 10.78 -7.21
CA LEU A 45 2.26 9.74 -6.39
C LEU A 45 2.55 8.48 -7.19
N VAL A 46 1.58 7.99 -7.97
CA VAL A 46 1.78 6.82 -8.84
C VAL A 46 3.00 7.02 -9.75
N ARG A 47 3.10 8.18 -10.43
CA ARG A 47 4.24 8.48 -11.32
C ARG A 47 5.58 8.49 -10.57
N LYS A 48 5.60 9.03 -9.35
CA LYS A 48 6.79 9.05 -8.49
C LYS A 48 7.23 7.64 -8.11
N LEU A 49 6.29 6.78 -7.73
CA LEU A 49 6.57 5.38 -7.37
C LEU A 49 6.99 4.57 -8.60
N ASP A 50 6.37 4.80 -9.77
CA ASP A 50 6.74 4.15 -11.04
C ASP A 50 8.18 4.44 -11.46
N ALA A 51 8.62 5.69 -11.31
CA ALA A 51 9.98 6.11 -11.63
C ALA A 51 11.04 5.60 -10.64
N MET A 52 10.63 5.10 -9.47
CA MET A 52 11.54 4.65 -8.41
C MET A 52 11.96 3.19 -8.62
N PRO A 53 13.23 2.80 -8.36
CA PRO A 53 13.62 1.40 -8.32
C PRO A 53 12.74 0.59 -7.36
N GLU A 54 12.44 -0.66 -7.71
CA GLU A 54 11.52 -1.50 -6.92
C GLU A 54 11.96 -1.66 -5.46
N LYS A 55 13.25 -1.90 -5.24
CA LYS A 55 13.83 -2.03 -3.90
C LYS A 55 13.66 -0.76 -3.05
N ASP A 56 13.88 0.41 -3.64
CA ASP A 56 13.76 1.69 -2.94
C ASP A 56 12.30 2.02 -2.64
N CYS A 57 11.41 1.70 -3.58
CA CYS A 57 9.96 1.87 -3.42
C CYS A 57 9.42 0.97 -2.30
N LEU A 58 9.84 -0.30 -2.27
CA LEU A 58 9.48 -1.24 -1.21
C LEU A 58 9.96 -0.73 0.16
N ALA A 59 11.22 -0.29 0.25
CA ALA A 59 11.78 0.25 1.49
C ALA A 59 10.99 1.49 1.98
N LEU A 60 10.62 2.38 1.07
CA LEU A 60 9.80 3.55 1.37
C LEU A 60 8.40 3.19 1.88
N ILE A 61 7.73 2.23 1.24
CA ILE A 61 6.41 1.75 1.66
C ILE A 61 6.48 1.15 3.07
N GLN A 62 7.50 0.33 3.34
CA GLN A 62 7.72 -0.28 4.64
C GLN A 62 8.03 0.75 5.72
N ASP A 63 8.87 1.75 5.40
CA ASP A 63 9.20 2.85 6.30
C ASP A 63 7.95 3.65 6.69
N ILE A 64 7.13 4.06 5.72
CA ILE A 64 5.87 4.77 5.99
C ILE A 64 4.97 3.93 6.88
N ARG A 65 4.78 2.64 6.57
CA ARG A 65 3.92 1.78 7.40
C ARG A 65 4.40 1.63 8.83
N LYS A 66 5.70 1.57 9.05
CA LYS A 66 6.27 1.37 10.39
C LYS A 66 6.34 2.68 11.19
N ASN A 67 6.74 3.76 10.53
CA ASN A 67 7.19 4.97 11.19
C ASN A 67 6.22 6.15 11.04
N TYR A 68 5.40 6.19 9.98
CA TYR A 68 4.43 7.26 9.81
C TYR A 68 3.32 7.17 10.86
N ARG A 69 2.96 8.33 11.40
CA ARG A 69 1.84 8.51 12.32
C ARG A 69 0.94 9.59 11.76
N ILE A 70 -0.35 9.31 11.71
CA ILE A 70 -1.33 10.26 11.18
C ILE A 70 -1.35 11.50 12.10
N PRO A 71 -1.23 12.71 11.55
CA PRO A 71 -1.36 13.94 12.33
C PRO A 71 -2.70 14.03 13.07
N ALA A 72 -2.73 14.72 14.20
CA ALA A 72 -3.95 14.93 14.97
C ALA A 72 -5.05 15.61 14.14
N GLY A 73 -6.30 15.16 14.30
CA GLY A 73 -7.46 15.68 13.57
C GLY A 73 -8.43 14.58 13.12
N PRO A 74 -9.41 14.92 12.26
CA PRO A 74 -10.33 13.95 11.67
C PRO A 74 -9.56 12.90 10.86
N LYS A 75 -9.89 11.62 11.10
CA LYS A 75 -9.31 10.49 10.38
C LYS A 75 -10.35 9.87 9.46
N THR A 76 -9.92 9.43 8.27
CA THR A 76 -10.76 8.62 7.39
C THR A 76 -10.90 7.20 7.94
N MET A 77 -11.92 6.45 7.49
CA MET A 77 -12.02 5.03 7.82
C MET A 77 -10.80 4.23 7.35
N GLY A 78 -10.23 4.54 6.18
CA GLY A 78 -9.00 3.91 5.70
C GLY A 78 -7.80 4.20 6.61
N GLU A 79 -7.69 5.43 7.11
CA GLU A 79 -6.66 5.84 8.07
C GLU A 79 -6.77 5.08 9.40
N LEU A 80 -8.00 4.91 9.92
CA LEU A 80 -8.25 4.13 11.13
C LEU A 80 -7.92 2.65 10.96
N LEU A 81 -8.28 2.05 9.82
CA LEU A 81 -7.94 0.67 9.49
C LEU A 81 -6.42 0.48 9.39
N ALA A 82 -5.72 1.41 8.73
CA ALA A 82 -4.26 1.39 8.63
C ALA A 82 -3.58 1.50 10.01
N GLU A 83 -4.07 2.39 10.89
CA GLU A 83 -3.57 2.48 12.26
C GLU A 83 -3.83 1.20 13.07
N ALA A 84 -5.01 0.59 12.94
CA ALA A 84 -5.33 -0.66 13.62
C ALA A 84 -4.37 -1.78 13.19
N ARG A 85 -4.06 -1.87 11.89
CA ARG A 85 -3.08 -2.82 11.33
C ARG A 85 -1.66 -2.56 11.85
N GLN A 86 -1.25 -1.30 11.87
CA GLN A 86 0.06 -0.91 12.41
C GLN A 86 0.19 -1.28 13.90
N LYS A 87 -0.90 -1.15 14.67
CA LYS A 87 -0.94 -1.52 16.10
C LYS A 87 -1.01 -3.03 16.33
N SER A 88 -1.74 -3.76 15.48
CA SER A 88 -1.83 -5.22 15.61
C SER A 88 -0.51 -5.91 15.32
N GLY A 89 0.37 -5.29 14.51
CA GLY A 89 1.65 -5.86 14.14
C GLY A 89 1.53 -7.13 13.31
N ALA A 90 0.34 -7.42 12.79
CA ALA A 90 0.08 -8.60 11.97
C ALA A 90 0.96 -8.56 10.72
N GLU A 91 1.69 -9.64 10.46
CA GLU A 91 2.53 -9.74 9.29
C GLU A 91 1.68 -9.71 8.03
N LYS A 92 1.97 -8.77 7.14
CA LYS A 92 1.29 -8.69 5.86
C LYS A 92 1.92 -9.73 4.96
N LEU A 93 1.12 -10.74 4.60
CA LEU A 93 1.59 -11.84 3.77
C LEU A 93 2.08 -11.32 2.42
N LYS A 94 3.32 -11.65 2.06
CA LYS A 94 3.83 -11.46 0.70
C LYS A 94 3.02 -12.35 -0.24
N GLY A 95 2.55 -11.81 -1.36
CA GLY A 95 1.84 -12.60 -2.38
C GLY A 95 0.38 -12.95 -2.09
N HIS A 96 -0.28 -12.31 -1.10
CA HIS A 96 -1.74 -12.42 -0.95
C HIS A 96 -2.44 -11.33 -1.76
N ASP A 97 -2.66 -11.65 -3.03
CA ASP A 97 -3.66 -10.97 -3.82
C ASP A 97 -4.98 -11.72 -3.68
N ILE A 98 -6.00 -11.10 -3.08
CA ILE A 98 -7.36 -11.66 -3.11
C ILE A 98 -8.01 -11.45 -4.49
N MET A 99 -7.39 -10.61 -5.34
CA MET A 99 -7.83 -10.27 -6.70
C MET A 99 -6.94 -10.86 -7.82
N ALA A 100 -5.80 -11.50 -7.52
CA ALA A 100 -5.02 -12.25 -8.49
C ALA A 100 -5.05 -13.73 -8.17
N LEU A 101 -5.70 -14.43 -9.11
CA LEU A 101 -5.50 -15.84 -9.38
C LEU A 101 -3.99 -16.16 -9.36
N GLU A 102 -3.55 -16.82 -8.30
CA GLU A 102 -2.38 -17.72 -8.26
C GLU A 102 -1.00 -17.17 -8.68
N LEU A 103 -0.54 -16.05 -8.13
CA LEU A 103 0.89 -15.73 -8.14
C LEU A 103 1.40 -15.58 -6.71
N PHE A 104 1.50 -16.73 -6.06
CA PHE A 104 2.23 -16.91 -4.82
C PHE A 104 3.69 -16.45 -4.99
N ASP A 105 4.21 -15.71 -4.00
CA ASP A 105 5.60 -15.28 -3.98
C ASP A 105 6.51 -16.53 -3.95
N PRO A 106 7.52 -16.66 -4.84
CA PRO A 106 8.37 -17.85 -4.93
C PRO A 106 9.09 -18.21 -3.62
N GLU A 107 9.29 -17.25 -2.72
CA GLU A 107 9.95 -17.46 -1.42
C GLU A 107 8.99 -17.99 -0.34
N VAL A 108 7.67 -17.99 -0.59
CA VAL A 108 6.68 -18.46 0.37
C VAL A 108 6.45 -19.95 0.18
N LYS A 109 6.81 -20.75 1.19
CA LYS A 109 6.54 -22.19 1.22
C LYS A 109 5.06 -22.42 1.57
N HIS A 110 4.26 -22.70 0.56
CA HIS A 110 2.85 -23.05 0.75
C HIS A 110 2.73 -24.52 1.15
N MET A 111 1.93 -24.79 2.19
CA MET A 111 1.56 -26.15 2.57
C MET A 111 0.47 -26.62 1.60
N ILE A 112 0.86 -27.31 0.52
CA ILE A 112 -0.09 -28.00 -0.34
C ILE A 112 -0.56 -29.23 0.43
N GLY A 113 -1.79 -29.20 0.96
CA GLY A 113 -2.41 -30.39 1.51
C GLY A 113 -2.67 -31.37 0.38
N SER A 114 -1.87 -32.44 0.31
CA SER A 114 -2.22 -33.61 -0.50
C SER A 114 -3.37 -34.33 0.21
N GLU A 115 -4.61 -34.10 -0.22
CA GLU A 115 -5.67 -35.06 0.07
C GLU A 115 -5.41 -36.33 -0.74
N ALA A 116 -5.47 -37.47 -0.04
CA ALA A 116 -5.22 -38.82 -0.52
C ALA A 116 -6.40 -39.39 -1.30
#